data_AF-A0A0M8PHI7-F1
#
_entry.id   AF-A0A0M8PHI7-F1
#
_cell.length_a   1.000
_cell.length_b   1.000
_cell.length_c   1.000
_cell.angle_alpha   90.00
_cell.angle_beta   90.00
_cell.angle_gamma   90.00
#
_symmetry.space_group_name_H-M   'P 1'
#
loop_
_entity.id
_entity.type
_entity.pdbx_description
1 polymer ?
#
loop_
_entity_poly.entity_id
_entity_poly.type
_entity_poly.pdbx_seq_one_letter_code
_entity_poly.pdbx_strand_id
1 'polypeptide(L)'
;MTAPLQSLVERTDVEVRLGETLAGPEIGQVDSLIELASENLRSPKMRAVVGDVDARLTDGTLRPGLVRGILVTVICRAFDALRVGLRVRSAQYPEIQTTYMDSDAELVYFTDTELGQLAPESDESTGGAFTIRIA
;
A
#
# COMPACT_ATOMS: atom_id res chain seq x y z
N MET A 1 -27.33 -2.21 -0.88
CA MET A 1 -26.61 -1.24 -0.02
C MET A 1 -25.26 -1.87 0.28
N THR A 2 -24.19 -1.39 -0.35
CA THR A 2 -22.83 -1.90 -0.12
C THR A 2 -22.39 -1.37 1.25
N ALA A 3 -22.01 -2.25 2.17
CA ALA A 3 -21.48 -1.82 3.46
C ALA A 3 -20.24 -0.93 3.23
N PRO A 4 -20.03 0.13 4.03
CA PRO A 4 -18.82 0.93 3.92
C PRO A 4 -17.60 0.02 4.09
N LEU A 5 -16.65 0.11 3.16
CA LEU A 5 -15.38 -0.60 3.26
C LEU A 5 -14.71 -0.19 4.57
N GLN A 6 -14.38 -1.17 5.41
CA GLN A 6 -13.64 -0.90 6.63
C GLN A 6 -12.26 -0.35 6.23
N SER A 7 -11.99 0.90 6.63
CA SER A 7 -10.69 1.51 6.36
C SER A 7 -9.61 0.73 7.09
N LEU A 8 -8.56 0.33 6.37
CA LEU A 8 -7.42 -0.40 6.94
C LEU A 8 -6.44 0.53 7.66
N VAL A 9 -6.54 1.83 7.37
CA VAL A 9 -5.68 2.91 7.84
C VAL A 9 -6.54 4.14 8.11
N GLU A 10 -6.19 4.92 9.13
CA GLU A 10 -6.81 6.21 9.38
C GLU A 10 -5.87 7.36 9.00
N ARG A 11 -6.43 8.56 8.78
CA ARG A 11 -5.64 9.77 8.49
C ARG A 11 -4.62 10.06 9.59
N THR A 12 -4.97 9.79 10.83
CA THR A 12 -4.08 9.95 11.99
C THR A 12 -2.83 9.10 11.88
N ASP A 13 -2.90 7.90 11.29
CA ASP A 13 -1.73 7.06 11.06
C ASP A 13 -0.76 7.71 10.05
N VAL A 14 -1.31 8.43 9.05
CA VAL A 14 -0.54 9.17 8.04
C VAL A 14 0.11 10.41 8.66
N GLU A 15 -0.64 11.19 9.43
CA GLU A 15 -0.13 12.37 10.16
C GLU A 15 1.01 12.00 11.11
N VAL A 16 0.86 10.91 11.86
CA VAL A 16 1.91 10.37 12.74
C VAL A 16 3.16 9.98 11.96
N ARG A 17 3.02 9.40 10.76
CA ARG A 17 4.16 9.02 9.93
C ARG A 17 4.88 10.23 9.34
N LEU A 18 4.14 11.23 8.88
CA LEU A 18 4.69 12.46 8.33
C LEU A 18 5.29 13.37 9.42
N GLY A 19 4.83 13.25 10.66
CA GLY A 19 5.26 14.11 11.76
C GLY A 19 4.63 15.50 11.72
N GLU A 20 3.46 15.63 11.07
CA GLU A 20 2.76 16.90 10.87
C GLU A 20 1.24 16.71 10.94
N THR A 21 0.52 17.82 11.12
CA THR A 21 -0.95 17.84 11.06
C THR A 21 -1.38 18.37 9.70
N LEU A 22 -2.24 17.61 9.01
CA LEU A 22 -2.72 17.97 7.69
C LEU A 22 -3.82 19.02 7.78
N ALA A 23 -3.87 19.94 6.82
CA ALA A 23 -4.86 21.01 6.82
C ALA A 23 -5.40 21.32 5.43
N GLY A 24 -6.65 21.82 5.39
CA GLY A 24 -7.27 22.31 4.16
C GLY A 24 -7.39 21.23 3.08
N PRO A 25 -6.95 21.48 1.84
CA PRO A 25 -7.08 20.53 0.72
C PRO A 25 -6.34 19.20 0.93
N GLU A 26 -5.28 19.20 1.74
CA GLU A 26 -4.46 18.01 1.99
C GLU A 26 -5.25 16.88 2.65
N ILE A 27 -6.23 17.25 3.49
CA ILE A 27 -7.14 16.29 4.13
C ILE A 27 -7.89 15.48 3.07
N GLY A 28 -8.50 16.15 2.10
CA GLY A 28 -9.25 15.48 1.04
C GLY A 28 -8.35 14.63 0.13
N GLN A 29 -7.12 15.10 -0.12
CA GLN A 29 -6.14 14.34 -0.90
C GLN A 29 -5.74 13.04 -0.19
N VAL A 30 -5.40 13.11 1.09
CA VAL A 30 -5.01 11.93 1.88
C VAL A 30 -6.18 10.98 2.06
N ASP A 31 -7.39 11.46 2.31
CA ASP A 31 -8.58 10.62 2.40
C ASP A 31 -8.83 9.84 1.10
N SER A 32 -8.75 10.51 -0.06
CA SER A 32 -8.87 9.85 -1.36
C SER A 32 -7.76 8.84 -1.62
N LEU A 33 -6.52 9.11 -1.16
CA LEU A 33 -5.41 8.16 -1.27
C LEU A 33 -5.61 6.94 -0.35
N ILE A 34 -6.16 7.12 0.85
CA ILE A 34 -6.50 6.03 1.77
C ILE A 34 -7.54 5.10 1.13
N GLU A 35 -8.59 5.67 0.54
CA GLU A 35 -9.61 4.91 -0.18
C GLU A 35 -9.00 4.15 -1.36
N LEU A 36 -8.24 4.85 -2.21
CA LEU A 36 -7.62 4.25 -3.39
C LEU A 36 -6.64 3.12 -3.04
N ALA A 37 -5.79 3.30 -2.03
CA ALA A 37 -4.86 2.26 -1.58
C ALA A 37 -5.59 1.05 -0.98
N SER A 38 -6.65 1.30 -0.22
CA SER A 38 -7.50 0.26 0.36
C SER A 38 -8.24 -0.55 -0.70
N GLU A 39 -8.75 0.11 -1.75
CA GLU A 39 -9.40 -0.55 -2.88
C GLU A 39 -8.39 -1.32 -3.73
N ASN A 40 -7.22 -0.74 -4.01
CA ASN A 40 -6.19 -1.38 -4.80
C ASN A 40 -5.71 -2.69 -4.13
N LEU A 41 -5.46 -2.65 -2.81
CA LEU A 41 -5.06 -3.84 -2.05
C LEU A 41 -6.12 -4.96 -2.07
N ARG A 42 -7.41 -4.59 -2.14
CA ARG A 42 -8.54 -5.52 -2.23
C ARG A 42 -8.93 -5.89 -3.65
N SER A 43 -8.28 -5.30 -4.66
CA SER A 43 -8.59 -5.57 -6.06
C SER A 43 -8.36 -7.05 -6.40
N PRO A 44 -9.06 -7.60 -7.42
CA PRO A 44 -8.86 -8.99 -7.84
C PRO A 44 -7.39 -9.29 -8.20
N LYS A 45 -6.69 -8.31 -8.79
CA LYS A 45 -5.27 -8.43 -9.15
C LYS A 45 -4.41 -8.60 -7.89
N MET A 46 -4.61 -7.77 -6.86
CA MET A 46 -3.82 -7.85 -5.63
C MET A 46 -4.21 -9.06 -4.80
N ARG A 47 -5.50 -9.41 -4.73
CA ARG A 47 -5.98 -10.60 -4.05
C ARG A 47 -5.34 -11.89 -4.57
N ALA A 48 -5.02 -11.96 -5.87
CA ALA A 48 -4.31 -13.10 -6.44
C ALA A 48 -2.85 -13.24 -5.91
N VAL A 49 -2.26 -12.14 -5.45
CA VAL A 49 -0.87 -12.09 -4.95
C VAL A 49 -0.83 -12.23 -3.43
N VAL A 50 -1.61 -11.41 -2.72
CA VAL A 50 -1.58 -11.32 -1.25
C VAL A 50 -2.71 -12.09 -0.56
N GLY A 51 -3.58 -12.75 -1.31
CA GLY A 51 -4.77 -13.41 -0.77
C GLY A 51 -5.84 -12.43 -0.31
N ASP A 52 -6.88 -12.95 0.35
CA ASP A 52 -7.96 -12.12 0.90
C ASP A 52 -7.53 -11.50 2.23
N VAL A 53 -7.12 -10.23 2.17
CA VAL A 53 -6.61 -9.46 3.32
C VAL A 53 -7.63 -9.38 4.45
N ASP A 54 -8.92 -9.17 4.15
CA ASP A 54 -9.93 -9.00 5.20
C ASP A 54 -10.18 -10.33 5.94
N ALA A 55 -10.20 -11.45 5.21
CA ALA A 55 -10.28 -12.78 5.79
C ALA A 55 -9.06 -13.07 6.69
N ARG A 56 -7.86 -12.74 6.19
CA ARG A 56 -6.59 -12.99 6.90
C ARG A 56 -6.37 -12.09 8.12
N LEU A 57 -6.94 -10.89 8.11
CA LEU A 57 -6.97 -10.04 9.30
C LEU A 57 -7.94 -10.59 10.35
N THR A 58 -9.05 -11.17 9.90
CA THR A 58 -10.08 -11.76 10.78
C THR A 58 -9.60 -13.07 11.43
N ASP A 59 -8.92 -13.92 10.67
CA ASP A 59 -8.37 -15.20 11.17
C ASP A 59 -7.04 -15.04 11.94
N GLY A 60 -6.42 -13.86 11.88
CA GLY A 60 -5.19 -13.52 12.59
C GLY A 60 -3.90 -14.00 11.90
N THR A 61 -3.98 -14.59 10.71
CA THR A 61 -2.81 -15.00 9.91
C THR A 61 -2.06 -13.81 9.31
N LEU A 62 -2.70 -12.64 9.22
CA LEU A 62 -2.08 -11.39 8.82
C LEU A 62 -2.12 -10.38 9.97
N ARG A 63 -0.96 -9.81 10.30
CA ARG A 63 -0.85 -8.84 11.40
C ARG A 63 -1.40 -7.47 10.96
N PRO A 64 -2.37 -6.89 11.69
CA PRO A 64 -2.94 -5.58 11.34
C PRO A 64 -1.90 -4.45 11.27
N GLY A 65 -0.90 -4.48 12.17
CA GLY A 65 0.19 -3.50 12.19
C GLY A 65 1.07 -3.53 10.94
N LEU A 66 1.25 -4.71 10.32
CA LEU A 66 2.03 -4.84 9.08
C LEU A 66 1.27 -4.21 7.91
N VAL A 67 -0.01 -4.55 7.76
CA VAL A 67 -0.89 -3.97 6.73
C VAL A 67 -0.94 -2.45 6.86
N ARG A 68 -1.17 -1.94 8.07
CA ARG A 68 -1.19 -0.52 8.34
C ARG A 68 0.14 0.14 8.00
N GLY A 69 1.26 -0.44 8.44
CA GLY A 69 2.60 0.09 8.20
C GLY A 69 2.93 0.24 6.71
N ILE A 70 2.55 -0.77 5.90
CA ILE A 70 2.75 -0.77 4.46
C ILE A 70 1.83 0.23 3.78
N LEU A 71 0.52 0.21 4.06
CA LEU A 71 -0.44 1.13 3.46
C LEU A 71 -0.08 2.59 3.75
N VAL A 72 0.26 2.92 4.99
CA VAL A 72 0.70 4.28 5.36
C VAL A 72 1.94 4.69 4.54
N THR A 73 2.90 3.78 4.35
CA THR A 73 4.10 4.07 3.55
C THR A 73 3.76 4.36 2.09
N VAL A 74 2.87 3.56 1.50
CA VAL A 74 2.37 3.76 0.13
C VAL A 74 1.64 5.10 0.00
N ILE A 75 0.79 5.44 0.98
CA ILE A 75 0.02 6.69 1.00
C ILE A 75 0.95 7.90 1.14
N CYS A 76 1.91 7.86 2.06
CA CYS A 76 2.90 8.94 2.22
C CYS A 76 3.69 9.17 0.93
N ARG A 77 4.16 8.09 0.29
CA ARG A 77 4.85 8.17 -1.00
C ARG A 77 3.99 8.81 -2.09
N ALA A 78 2.73 8.40 -2.19
CA ALA A 78 1.77 8.96 -3.16
C ALA A 78 1.50 10.44 -2.89
N PHE A 79 1.36 10.81 -1.62
CA PHE A 79 1.11 12.18 -1.19
C PHE A 79 2.32 13.10 -1.40
N ASP A 80 3.53 12.62 -1.14
CA ASP A 80 4.76 13.35 -1.46
C ASP A 80 4.88 13.62 -2.97
N ALA A 81 4.49 12.65 -3.82
CA ALA A 81 4.45 12.86 -5.26
C ALA A 81 3.42 13.94 -5.67
N LEU A 82 2.29 14.05 -4.98
CA LEU A 82 1.32 15.14 -5.20
C LEU A 82 1.89 16.50 -4.78
N ARG A 83 2.60 16.57 -3.64
CA ARG A 83 3.22 17.80 -3.13
C ARG A 83 4.33 18.33 -4.03
N VAL A 84 5.16 17.45 -4.56
CA VAL A 84 6.23 17.81 -5.51
C VAL A 84 5.65 18.20 -6.88
N GLY A 85 4.51 17.61 -7.23
CA GLY A 85 3.85 17.80 -8.51
C GLY A 85 4.05 16.59 -9.43
N LEU A 86 2.97 16.13 -10.04
CA LEU A 86 2.97 14.97 -10.92
C LEU A 86 3.97 15.18 -12.07
N ARG A 87 4.93 14.25 -12.22
CA ARG A 87 5.98 14.26 -13.27
C ARG A 87 7.06 15.34 -13.14
N VAL A 88 7.15 16.03 -12.01
CA VAL A 88 8.26 16.94 -11.74
C VAL A 88 9.51 16.13 -11.37
N ARG A 89 10.55 16.21 -12.20
CA ARG A 89 11.81 15.44 -12.02
C ARG A 89 12.92 16.22 -11.30
N SER A 90 12.87 17.54 -11.37
CA SER A 90 13.86 18.40 -10.72
C SER A 90 13.32 19.81 -10.55
N ALA A 91 13.71 20.44 -9.44
CA ALA A 91 13.57 21.88 -9.25
C ALA A 91 14.97 22.51 -9.27
N GLN A 92 15.14 23.59 -10.03
CA GLN A 92 16.43 24.26 -10.20
C GLN A 92 16.29 25.76 -9.89
N TYR A 93 17.00 26.18 -8.85
CA TYR A 93 17.23 27.57 -8.49
C TYR A 93 18.72 27.90 -8.75
N PRO A 94 19.10 29.19 -8.92
CA PRO A 94 20.49 29.58 -9.17
C PRO A 94 21.49 29.03 -8.13
N GLU A 95 21.04 28.87 -6.89
CA GLU A 95 21.83 28.46 -5.73
C GLU A 95 21.68 26.97 -5.36
N ILE A 96 20.57 26.32 -5.77
CA ILE A 96 20.22 24.97 -5.30
C ILE A 96 19.58 24.17 -6.46
N GLN A 97 20.08 22.96 -6.67
CA GLN A 97 19.45 21.96 -7.53
C GLN A 97 18.95 20.80 -6.67
N THR A 98 17.65 20.53 -6.77
CA THR A 98 17.03 19.37 -6.12
C THR A 98 16.58 18.39 -7.19
N THR A 99 17.13 17.17 -7.15
CA THR A 99 16.69 16.05 -7.98
C THR A 99 15.72 15.19 -7.18
N TYR A 100 14.53 14.97 -7.73
CA TYR A 100 13.53 14.08 -7.14
C TYR A 100 13.65 12.68 -7.75
N MET A 101 13.25 11.64 -7.03
CA MET A 101 13.09 10.31 -7.64
C MET A 101 11.96 10.36 -8.68
N ASP A 102 12.11 9.59 -9.77
CA ASP A 102 11.09 9.51 -10.80
C ASP A 102 9.76 9.08 -10.17
N SER A 103 8.72 9.88 -10.39
CA SER A 103 7.36 9.53 -9.99
C SER A 103 6.90 8.36 -10.86
N ASP A 104 6.45 7.27 -10.23
CA ASP A 104 5.85 6.15 -10.94
C ASP A 104 4.59 6.61 -11.71
N ALA A 105 4.23 5.91 -12.77
CA ALA A 105 3.06 6.27 -13.58
C ALA A 105 1.75 6.06 -12.81
N GLU A 106 1.75 5.11 -11.87
CA GLU A 106 0.68 4.88 -10.92
C GLU A 106 0.94 5.66 -9.63
N LEU A 107 0.00 6.52 -9.24
CA LEU A 107 0.14 7.34 -8.03
C LEU A 107 0.20 6.48 -6.75
N VAL A 108 -0.59 5.40 -6.71
CA VAL A 108 -0.62 4.42 -5.64
C VAL A 108 -0.19 3.08 -6.20
N TYR A 109 1.02 2.66 -5.86
CA TYR A 109 1.58 1.38 -6.24
C TYR A 109 2.16 0.66 -5.02
N PHE A 110 2.29 -0.66 -5.12
CA PHE A 110 2.98 -1.50 -4.14
C PHE A 110 4.23 -2.08 -4.79
N THR A 111 5.35 -2.03 -4.08
CA THR A 111 6.59 -2.68 -4.51
C THR A 111 6.50 -4.19 -4.31
N ASP A 112 7.30 -4.95 -5.06
CA ASP A 112 7.37 -6.41 -4.90
C ASP A 112 7.78 -6.82 -3.48
N THR A 113 8.60 -6.01 -2.80
CA THR A 113 8.99 -6.25 -1.42
C THR A 113 7.83 -6.05 -0.45
N GLU A 114 7.04 -4.99 -0.62
CA GLU A 114 5.83 -4.73 0.18
C GLU A 114 4.80 -5.85 -0.03
N LEU A 115 4.58 -6.26 -1.29
CA LEU A 115 3.68 -7.37 -1.61
C LEU A 115 4.19 -8.70 -1.06
N GLY A 116 5.49 -8.96 -1.10
CA GLY A 116 6.11 -10.16 -0.54
C GLY A 116 5.94 -10.26 0.98
N GLN A 117 5.94 -9.13 1.70
CA GLN A 117 5.65 -9.10 3.14
C GLN A 117 4.18 -9.36 3.46
N LEU A 118 3.28 -8.97 2.55
CA LEU A 118 1.85 -9.19 2.70
C LEU A 118 1.42 -10.55 2.16
N ALA A 119 2.20 -11.18 1.30
CA ALA A 119 1.89 -12.49 0.74
C ALA A 119 1.67 -13.52 1.86
N PRO A 120 0.76 -14.48 1.66
CA PRO A 120 0.70 -15.62 2.56
C PRO A 120 2.08 -16.29 2.59
N GLU A 121 2.51 -16.71 3.78
CA GLU A 121 3.72 -17.54 3.87
C GLU A 121 3.51 -18.73 2.93
N SER A 122 4.44 -18.92 2.00
CA SER A 122 4.43 -20.11 1.17
C SER A 122 4.58 -21.26 2.15
N ASP A 123 3.56 -22.11 2.29
CA ASP A 123 3.78 -23.42 2.87
C ASP A 123 4.88 -24.07 2.03
N GLU A 124 6.12 -24.08 2.53
CA GLU A 124 7.13 -25.05 2.14
C GLU A 124 6.69 -26.44 2.65
N SER A 125 5.44 -26.82 2.36
CA SER A 125 4.97 -28.18 2.36
C SER A 125 5.52 -28.85 1.11
N THR A 126 6.79 -29.28 1.18
CA THR A 126 7.28 -30.53 0.59
C THR A 126 6.59 -30.94 -0.72
N GLY A 127 6.81 -30.17 -1.79
CA GLY A 127 6.49 -30.56 -3.17
C GLY A 127 7.52 -31.55 -3.74
N GLY A 128 7.93 -32.53 -2.94
CA GLY A 128 8.95 -33.52 -3.29
C GLY A 128 8.34 -34.91 -3.47
N ALA A 129 8.18 -35.30 -4.74
CA ALA A 129 8.00 -36.66 -5.26
C ALA A 129 6.61 -37.33 -5.09
N PHE A 130 5.88 -37.34 -6.21
CA PHE A 130 4.92 -38.34 -6.71
C PHE A 130 4.42 -39.42 -5.73
N THR A 131 3.10 -39.51 -5.55
CA THR A 131 2.47 -40.80 -5.25
C THR A 131 1.16 -40.95 -6.02
N ILE A 132 1.21 -41.73 -7.10
CA ILE A 132 0.02 -42.32 -7.73
C ILE A 132 -0.34 -43.56 -6.90
N ARG A 133 -1.58 -43.66 -6.42
CA ARG A 133 -2.12 -44.92 -5.89
C ARG A 133 -3.11 -45.49 -6.89
N ILE A 134 -2.74 -46.62 -7.48
CA ILE A 134 -3.65 -47.53 -8.17
C ILE A 134 -4.01 -48.61 -7.15
N ALA A 135 -5.30 -48.76 -6.88
CA ALA A 135 -5.90 -49.99 -6.38
C ALA A 135 -7.30 -50.09 -7.00
#